data_AF-A0AAE7AIP5-F1
#
_entry.id   AF-A0AAE7AIP5-F1
#
_cell.length_a   1.000
_cell.length_b   1.000
_cell.length_c   1.000
_cell.angle_alpha   90.00
_cell.angle_beta   90.00
_cell.angle_gamma   90.00
#
_symmetry.space_group_name_H-M   'P 1'
#
loop_
_entity.id
_entity.type
_entity.pdbx_description
1 polymer ?
#
loop_
_entity_poly.entity_id
_entity_poly.type
_entity_poly.pdbx_seq_one_letter_code
_entity_poly.pdbx_strand_id
1 'polypeptide(L)'
;MLVFSDALRTSRAQLLAAAIDEGSAGAATLKIYTGPRPAPGAAITDQVLLVALQFTHPCAQSVTGGVLTLKPLAEQMATASGIHAWGRIADRDGDFVADLDVGPPGFGADIEIPANELYEGAMVRINTATFTEP
;
A
#
# COMPACT_ATOMS: atom_id res chain seq x y z
N MET A 1 -17.99 -13.78 -16.33
CA MET A 1 -16.77 -13.56 -15.54
C MET A 1 -15.64 -13.31 -16.53
N LEU A 2 -15.01 -12.13 -16.48
CA LEU A 2 -13.82 -11.84 -17.29
C LEU A 2 -12.62 -12.45 -16.59
N VAL A 3 -11.73 -13.12 -17.33
CA VAL A 3 -10.50 -13.74 -16.80
C VAL A 3 -9.36 -13.37 -17.74
N PHE A 4 -8.26 -12.87 -17.18
CA PHE A 4 -7.08 -12.48 -17.95
C PHE A 4 -6.06 -13.62 -18.04
N SER A 5 -5.21 -13.61 -19.07
CA SER A 5 -4.07 -14.52 -19.14
C SER A 5 -3.01 -14.12 -18.10
N ASP A 6 -2.24 -15.09 -17.59
CA ASP A 6 -1.17 -14.80 -16.63
C ASP A 6 -0.11 -13.85 -17.17
N ALA A 7 0.14 -13.87 -18.49
CA ALA A 7 1.02 -12.91 -19.13
C ALA A 7 0.50 -11.47 -18.97
N LEU A 8 -0.78 -11.24 -19.26
CA LEU A 8 -1.39 -9.92 -19.11
C LEU A 8 -1.43 -9.47 -17.64
N ARG A 9 -1.79 -10.39 -16.73
CA ARG A 9 -1.78 -10.11 -15.29
C ARG A 9 -0.38 -9.74 -14.81
N THR A 10 0.64 -10.48 -15.23
CA THR A 10 2.04 -10.20 -14.90
C THR A 10 2.49 -8.83 -15.43
N SER A 11 2.12 -8.48 -16.67
CA SER A 11 2.41 -7.15 -17.23
C SER A 11 1.75 -6.02 -16.44
N ARG A 12 0.51 -6.20 -15.98
CA ARG A 12 -0.19 -5.20 -15.17
C ARG A 12 0.46 -5.02 -13.79
N ALA A 13 0.80 -6.12 -13.12
CA ALA A 13 1.56 -6.08 -11.87
C ALA A 13 2.94 -5.41 -12.05
N GLN A 14 3.60 -5.61 -13.20
CA GLN A 14 4.85 -4.93 -13.54
C GLN A 14 4.64 -3.41 -13.71
N LEU A 15 3.54 -2.99 -14.34
CA LEU A 15 3.20 -1.57 -14.48
C LEU A 15 2.89 -0.92 -13.13
N LEU A 16 2.22 -1.63 -12.22
CA LEU A 16 2.04 -1.16 -10.85
C LEU A 16 3.38 -0.95 -10.15
N ALA A 17 4.29 -1.93 -10.20
CA ALA A 17 5.62 -1.80 -9.61
C ALA A 17 6.40 -0.61 -10.20
N ALA A 18 6.34 -0.44 -11.52
CA ALA A 18 6.98 0.68 -12.20
C ALA A 18 6.39 2.03 -11.77
N ALA A 19 5.07 2.14 -11.64
CA ALA A 19 4.41 3.35 -11.17
C ALA A 19 4.81 3.71 -9.73
N ILE A 20 4.97 2.72 -8.84
CA ILE A 20 5.46 2.95 -7.47
C ILE A 20 6.91 3.46 -7.49
N ASP A 21 7.74 2.89 -8.35
CA ASP A 21 9.17 3.21 -8.45
C ASP A 21 9.48 4.47 -9.29
N GLU A 22 8.47 5.09 -9.91
CA GLU A 22 8.60 6.29 -10.74
C GLU A 22 9.05 7.50 -9.91
N GLY A 23 9.79 8.40 -10.55
CA GLY A 23 10.28 9.63 -9.93
C GLY A 23 11.66 9.50 -9.30
N SER A 24 12.11 10.56 -8.64
CA SER A 24 13.46 10.63 -8.05
C SER A 24 13.59 11.44 -6.76
N ALA A 25 12.55 12.15 -6.32
CA ALA A 25 12.62 13.07 -5.19
C ALA A 25 12.83 12.37 -3.83
N GLY A 26 12.36 11.14 -3.67
CA GLY A 26 12.50 10.38 -2.43
C GLY A 26 12.18 8.90 -2.53
N ALA A 27 11.70 8.34 -1.43
CA ALA A 27 11.10 7.01 -1.40
C ALA A 27 9.59 7.12 -1.65
N ALA A 28 9.04 6.18 -2.41
CA ALA A 28 7.61 6.02 -2.53
C ALA A 28 7.01 5.70 -1.16
N THR A 29 5.75 6.09 -0.94
CA THR A 29 5.11 6.01 0.37
C THR A 29 3.83 5.19 0.36
N LEU A 30 3.62 4.43 1.44
CA LEU A 30 2.33 3.85 1.81
C LEU A 30 1.87 4.55 3.09
N LYS A 31 0.83 5.39 2.97
CA LYS A 31 0.24 6.09 4.11
C LYS A 31 -1.06 5.43 4.51
N ILE A 32 -1.20 5.05 5.78
CA ILE A 32 -2.38 4.38 6.32
C ILE A 32 -3.19 5.38 7.14
N TYR A 33 -4.51 5.35 6.94
CA TYR A 33 -5.42 6.33 7.50
C TYR A 33 -6.64 5.70 8.20
N THR A 34 -7.31 6.51 9.02
CA THR A 34 -8.67 6.23 9.46
C THR A 34 -9.68 6.40 8.33
N GLY A 35 -10.86 5.79 8.49
CA GLY A 35 -11.97 5.93 7.55
C GLY A 35 -12.77 7.24 7.72
N PRO A 36 -13.69 7.54 6.78
CA PRO A 36 -13.91 6.83 5.53
C PRO A 36 -12.86 7.17 4.46
N ARG A 37 -12.56 6.22 3.56
CA ARG A 37 -11.72 6.47 2.39
C ARG A 37 -12.42 7.48 1.45
N PRO A 38 -11.74 8.54 0.97
CA PRO A 38 -12.29 9.44 -0.03
C PRO A 38 -12.37 8.78 -1.43
N ALA A 39 -12.82 9.51 -2.44
CA ALA A 39 -12.70 9.03 -3.83
C ALA A 39 -11.22 8.80 -4.20
N PRO A 40 -10.90 7.85 -5.12
CA PRO A 40 -9.53 7.55 -5.50
C PRO A 40 -8.73 8.80 -5.88
N GLY A 41 -7.57 9.00 -5.23
CA GLY A 41 -6.70 10.15 -5.48
C GLY A 41 -7.21 11.51 -4.99
N ALA A 42 -8.43 11.59 -4.44
CA ALA A 42 -8.95 12.84 -3.89
C ALA A 42 -8.18 13.27 -2.64
N ALA A 43 -8.24 14.56 -2.31
CA ALA A 43 -7.56 15.14 -1.16
C ALA A 43 -8.01 14.50 0.17
N ILE A 44 -7.07 14.46 1.12
CA ILE A 44 -7.32 14.04 2.50
C ILE A 44 -7.87 15.24 3.27
N THR A 45 -9.02 15.08 3.92
CA THR A 45 -9.65 16.15 4.70
C THR A 45 -9.77 15.75 6.17
N ASP A 46 -10.55 14.71 6.43
CA ASP A 46 -10.96 14.31 7.78
C ASP A 46 -10.23 13.06 8.27
N GLN A 47 -9.54 12.35 7.38
CA GLN A 47 -8.87 11.11 7.71
C GLN A 47 -7.56 11.38 8.46
N VAL A 48 -7.39 10.74 9.60
CA VAL A 48 -6.18 10.85 10.42
C VAL A 48 -5.11 9.94 9.83
N LEU A 49 -3.92 10.51 9.56
CA LEU A 49 -2.74 9.73 9.19
C LEU A 49 -2.24 8.95 10.41
N LEU A 50 -2.26 7.62 10.31
CA LEU A 50 -1.81 6.74 11.39
C LEU A 50 -0.32 6.40 11.26
N VAL A 51 0.15 6.10 10.04
CA VAL A 51 1.56 5.81 9.77
C VAL A 51 1.90 6.07 8.30
N ALA A 52 3.14 6.51 8.03
CA ALA A 52 3.67 6.72 6.69
C ALA A 52 4.88 5.80 6.45
N LEU A 53 4.65 4.63 5.86
CA LEU A 53 5.67 3.64 5.52
C LEU A 53 6.36 4.02 4.21
N GLN A 54 7.61 3.56 4.04
CA GLN A 54 8.41 3.80 2.84
C GLN A 54 8.72 2.50 2.12
N PHE A 55 8.55 2.51 0.79
CA PHE A 55 8.95 1.40 -0.06
C PHE A 55 10.47 1.38 -0.22
N THR A 56 11.04 0.17 -0.29
CA THR A 56 12.39 -0.02 -0.82
C THR A 56 12.38 0.33 -2.32
N HIS A 57 13.47 0.87 -2.86
CA HIS A 57 13.61 1.07 -4.31
C HIS A 57 14.70 0.16 -4.88
N PRO A 58 14.43 -0.65 -5.93
CA PRO A 58 13.11 -0.95 -6.48
C PRO A 58 12.18 -1.66 -5.49
N CYS A 59 10.87 -1.42 -5.60
CA CYS A 59 9.85 -1.92 -4.66
C CYS A 59 9.60 -3.42 -4.79
N ALA A 60 9.69 -3.95 -6.00
CA ALA A 60 9.39 -5.35 -6.28
C ALA A 60 10.51 -6.27 -5.79
N GLN A 61 10.11 -7.32 -5.06
CA GLN A 61 10.91 -8.52 -4.85
C GLN A 61 10.75 -9.49 -6.03
N SER A 62 9.51 -9.66 -6.51
CA SER A 62 9.20 -10.45 -7.69
C SER A 62 7.88 -10.02 -8.33
N VAL A 63 7.74 -10.28 -9.62
CA VAL A 63 6.48 -10.11 -10.37
C VAL A 63 6.27 -11.36 -11.22
N THR A 64 5.27 -12.17 -10.89
CA THR A 64 5.00 -13.44 -11.60
C THR A 64 3.56 -13.90 -11.39
N GLY A 65 2.96 -14.52 -12.41
CA GLY A 65 1.60 -15.08 -12.32
C GLY A 65 0.54 -14.05 -11.90
N GLY A 66 0.72 -12.78 -12.28
CA GLY A 66 -0.17 -11.70 -11.86
C GLY A 66 0.00 -11.21 -10.42
N VAL A 67 1.06 -11.63 -9.72
CA VAL A 67 1.34 -11.23 -8.35
C VAL A 67 2.60 -10.39 -8.30
N LEU A 68 2.48 -9.16 -7.80
CA LEU A 68 3.60 -8.33 -7.36
C LEU A 68 3.88 -8.65 -5.89
N THR A 69 5.04 -9.24 -5.60
CA THR A 69 5.54 -9.39 -4.22
C THR A 69 6.48 -8.24 -3.92
N LEU A 70 6.19 -7.49 -2.86
CA LEU A 70 7.00 -6.37 -2.43
C LEU A 70 8.19 -6.83 -1.59
N LYS A 71 9.32 -6.10 -1.70
CA LYS A 71 10.36 -6.14 -0.67
C LYS A 71 9.80 -5.61 0.65
N PRO A 72 10.40 -5.94 1.80
CA PRO A 72 10.02 -5.35 3.09
C PRO A 72 10.00 -3.82 3.01
N LEU A 73 8.99 -3.21 3.66
CA LEU A 73 8.95 -1.76 3.84
C LEU A 73 9.78 -1.40 5.08
N ALA A 74 10.37 -0.22 5.08
CA ALA A 74 11.07 0.30 6.25
C ALA A 74 10.06 0.44 7.41
N GLU A 75 10.45 -0.04 8.60
CA GLU A 75 9.62 0.12 9.79
C GLU A 75 9.47 1.60 10.16
N GLN A 76 8.27 1.97 10.60
CA GLN A 76 7.93 3.34 10.95
C GLN A 76 7.09 3.37 12.22
N MET A 77 7.23 4.44 12.99
CA MET A 77 6.40 4.65 14.17
C MET A 77 5.05 5.25 13.75
N ALA A 78 3.97 4.75 14.34
CA ALA A 78 2.67 5.35 14.20
C ALA A 78 2.66 6.75 14.85
N THR A 79 2.11 7.73 14.13
CA THR A 79 2.07 9.14 14.53
C THR A 79 0.74 9.55 15.17
N ALA A 80 -0.24 8.64 15.16
CA ALA A 80 -1.54 8.84 15.78
C ALA A 80 -2.15 7.49 16.15
N SER A 81 -3.13 7.52 17.06
CA SER A 81 -3.95 6.36 17.38
C SER A 81 -5.24 6.37 16.55
N GLY A 82 -5.69 5.19 16.11
CA GLY A 82 -6.96 5.05 15.42
C GLY A 82 -7.14 3.75 14.66
N ILE A 83 -8.40 3.47 14.31
CA ILE A 83 -8.79 2.28 13.55
C ILE A 83 -8.33 2.49 12.11
N HIS A 84 -7.40 1.66 11.65
CA HIS A 84 -6.98 1.65 10.25
C HIS A 84 -8.13 1.17 9.36
N ALA A 85 -8.29 1.80 8.20
CA ALA A 85 -9.38 1.46 7.27
C ALA A 85 -8.92 1.40 5.82
N TRP A 86 -7.91 2.19 5.44
CA TRP A 86 -7.44 2.27 4.07
C TRP A 86 -6.03 2.86 4.00
N GLY A 87 -5.39 2.74 2.84
CA GLY A 87 -4.07 3.32 2.58
C GLY A 87 -3.93 3.93 1.20
N ARG A 88 -3.01 4.89 1.08
CA ARG A 88 -2.61 5.53 -0.18
C ARG A 88 -1.16 5.20 -0.51
N ILE A 89 -0.95 4.77 -1.74
CA ILE A 89 0.36 4.64 -2.35
C ILE A 89 0.63 5.89 -3.19
N ALA A 90 1.76 6.53 -2.93
CA ALA A 90 2.31 7.59 -3.77
C ALA A 90 3.71 7.21 -4.24
N ASP A 91 4.07 7.61 -5.45
CA ASP A 91 5.38 7.34 -6.04
C ASP A 91 6.50 8.17 -5.37
N ARG A 92 7.69 8.14 -5.95
CA ARG A 92 8.87 8.78 -5.37
C ARG A 92 8.87 10.30 -5.52
N ASP A 93 8.01 10.86 -6.36
CA ASP A 93 7.79 12.30 -6.49
C ASP A 93 6.56 12.78 -5.71
N GLY A 94 5.80 11.83 -5.12
CA GLY A 94 4.63 12.09 -4.29
C GLY A 94 3.31 12.08 -5.07
N ASP A 95 3.34 11.64 -6.33
CA ASP A 95 2.17 11.54 -7.18
C ASP A 95 1.35 10.28 -6.84
N PHE A 96 0.04 10.36 -7.08
CA PHE A 96 -0.90 9.30 -6.74
C PHE A 96 -0.68 8.04 -7.60
N VAL A 97 -0.58 6.88 -6.95
CA VAL A 97 -0.50 5.57 -7.63
C VAL A 97 -1.76 4.75 -7.39
N ALA A 98 -2.15 4.53 -6.13
CA ALA A 98 -3.30 3.69 -5.78
C ALA A 98 -3.84 4.01 -4.38
N ASP A 99 -5.13 3.72 -4.18
CA ASP A 99 -5.73 3.59 -2.86
C ASP A 99 -6.15 2.14 -2.64
N LEU A 100 -6.01 1.65 -1.41
CA LEU A 100 -6.22 0.24 -1.05
C LEU A 100 -6.99 0.12 0.27
N ASP A 101 -7.62 -1.03 0.48
CA ASP A 101 -8.30 -1.35 1.73
C ASP A 101 -7.29 -1.86 2.78
N VAL A 102 -7.43 -1.41 4.02
CA VAL A 102 -6.63 -1.88 5.16
C VAL A 102 -7.58 -2.39 6.23
N GLY A 103 -7.32 -3.57 6.76
CA GLY A 103 -8.18 -4.14 7.79
C GLY A 103 -7.54 -5.30 8.52
N PRO A 104 -8.25 -5.90 9.49
CA PRO A 104 -7.77 -7.09 10.17
C PRO A 104 -7.82 -8.34 9.27
N PRO A 105 -7.03 -9.37 9.56
CA PRO A 105 -7.01 -10.60 8.77
C PRO A 105 -8.39 -11.23 8.57
N GLY A 106 -8.67 -11.70 7.36
CA GLY A 106 -9.92 -12.36 7.01
C GLY A 106 -11.03 -11.42 6.52
N PHE A 107 -10.77 -10.11 6.45
CA PHE A 107 -11.69 -9.13 5.86
C PHE A 107 -11.54 -9.02 4.34
N GLY A 108 -10.50 -9.64 3.76
CA GLY A 108 -10.21 -9.53 2.34
C GLY A 108 -9.68 -8.15 1.93
N ALA A 109 -9.12 -7.40 2.90
CA ALA A 109 -8.44 -6.15 2.64
C ALA A 109 -7.13 -6.39 1.86
N ASP A 110 -6.69 -5.41 1.08
CA ASP A 110 -5.42 -5.50 0.34
C ASP A 110 -4.22 -5.59 1.29
N ILE A 111 -4.30 -4.93 2.45
CA ILE A 111 -3.32 -5.02 3.53
C ILE A 111 -4.02 -5.47 4.81
N GLU A 112 -3.55 -6.59 5.36
CA GLU A 112 -4.06 -7.14 6.61
C GLU A 112 -3.12 -6.84 7.78
N ILE A 113 -3.62 -6.11 8.79
CA ILE A 113 -2.89 -5.80 10.02
C ILE A 113 -3.57 -6.53 11.18
N PRO A 114 -2.88 -7.44 11.91
CA PRO A 114 -3.48 -8.24 12.98
C PRO A 114 -3.66 -7.43 14.28
N ALA A 115 -4.22 -6.23 14.17
CA ALA A 115 -4.58 -5.34 15.26
C ALA A 115 -5.89 -4.62 14.91
N ASN A 116 -6.73 -4.32 15.89
CA ASN A 116 -7.98 -3.58 15.66
C ASN A 116 -7.73 -2.06 15.49
N GLU A 117 -6.61 -1.58 16.03
CA GLU A 117 -6.24 -0.17 16.09
C GLU A 117 -4.71 -0.06 16.03
N LEU A 118 -4.21 1.03 15.45
CA LEU A 118 -2.82 1.46 15.68
C LEU A 118 -2.79 2.42 16.86
N TYR A 119 -1.75 2.32 17.67
CA TYR A 119 -1.50 3.26 18.76
C TYR A 119 -0.32 4.15 18.43
N GLU A 120 -0.43 5.43 18.75
CA GLU A 120 0.68 6.37 18.63
C GLU A 120 1.92 5.84 19.36
N GLY A 121 3.07 5.90 18.69
CA GLY A 121 4.32 5.37 19.21
C GLY A 121 4.52 3.86 18.98
N ALA A 122 3.54 3.13 18.44
CA ALA A 122 3.74 1.73 18.07
C ALA A 122 4.61 1.61 16.81
N MET A 123 5.51 0.63 16.79
CA MET A 123 6.31 0.32 15.60
C MET A 123 5.47 -0.52 14.63
N VAL A 124 5.33 -0.03 13.39
CA VAL A 124 4.64 -0.74 12.30
C VAL A 124 5.67 -1.26 11.31
N ARG A 125 5.57 -2.55 10.97
CA ARG A 125 6.49 -3.22 10.07
C ARG A 125 5.74 -4.14 9.12
N ILE A 126 6.05 -4.01 7.82
CA ILE A 126 5.55 -4.92 6.78
C ILE A 126 6.73 -5.72 6.24
N ASN A 127 6.77 -7.01 6.58
CA ASN A 127 7.81 -7.94 6.14
C ASN A 127 7.62 -8.42 4.71
N THR A 128 6.36 -8.68 4.35
CA THR A 128 5.96 -9.20 3.05
C THR A 128 4.57 -8.65 2.74
N ALA A 129 4.35 -8.26 1.49
CA ALA A 129 3.03 -7.89 1.00
C ALA A 129 2.93 -8.26 -0.48
N THR A 130 1.73 -8.59 -0.93
CA THR A 130 1.47 -9.01 -2.30
C THR A 130 0.26 -8.29 -2.87
N PHE A 131 0.39 -7.76 -4.09
CA PHE A 131 -0.75 -7.29 -4.89
C PHE A 131 -1.05 -8.29 -5.99
N THR A 132 -2.30 -8.73 -6.07
CA THR A 132 -2.74 -9.74 -7.05
C THR A 132 -3.69 -9.11 -8.07
N GLU A 133 -3.32 -9.16 -9.33
CA GLU A 133 -4.17 -8.72 -10.43
C GLU A 133 -5.35 -9.69 -10.63
N PRO A 134 -6.55 -9.19 -10.97
CA PRO A 134 -7.73 -10.02 -11.21
C PRO A 134 -7.61 -10.95 -12.43
#